data_AF-A0A945EF20-F1
#
_entry.id   AF-A0A945EF20-F1
#
_cell.length_a   1.000
_cell.length_b   1.000
_cell.length_c   1.000
_cell.angle_alpha   90.00
_cell.angle_beta   90.00
_cell.angle_gamma   90.00
#
_symmetry.space_group_name_H-M   'P 1'
#
loop_
_entity.id
_entity.type
_entity.pdbx_description
1 polymer ?
#
loop_
_entity_poly.entity_id
_entity_poly.type
_entity_poly.pdbx_seq_one_letter_code
_entity_poly.pdbx_strand_id
1 'polypeptide(L)'
;MKKILLICFLILVSCETKKEIHQVVEISCGQCQFEIAAPMGCDLAIRLDGQPYFIDGVHIDDFGDAHDKNTGFCNVIRKANVVGVLEDGRFKASTVELIE
;
A
#
# COMPACT_ATOMS: atom_id res chain seq x y z
N MET A 1 52.34 -21.79 17.07
CA MET A 1 51.83 -20.77 16.12
C MET A 1 50.34 -21.01 15.94
N LYS A 2 49.53 -20.05 16.42
CA LYS A 2 48.12 -20.25 16.80
C LYS A 2 47.19 -20.25 15.56
N LYS A 3 46.48 -21.37 15.40
CA LYS A 3 45.13 -21.59 14.89
C LYS A 3 44.47 -20.37 14.19
N ILE A 4 44.45 -20.40 12.85
CA ILE A 4 43.56 -19.56 12.04
C ILE A 4 42.17 -20.18 12.14
N LEU A 5 41.36 -19.63 13.05
CA LEU A 5 39.93 -19.88 13.10
C LEU A 5 39.30 -19.03 11.98
N LEU A 6 39.24 -19.58 10.76
CA LEU A 6 38.50 -18.98 9.66
C LEU A 6 37.02 -19.18 9.98
N ILE A 7 36.43 -18.13 10.56
CA ILE A 7 35.02 -18.07 10.94
C ILE A 7 34.20 -18.25 9.67
N CYS A 8 33.56 -19.42 9.51
CA CYS A 8 32.42 -19.59 8.64
C CYS A 8 31.36 -18.59 9.07
N PHE A 9 31.31 -17.45 8.39
CA PHE A 9 30.19 -16.52 8.49
C PHE A 9 29.01 -17.24 7.82
N LEU A 10 28.27 -18.01 8.64
CA LEU A 10 26.93 -18.47 8.33
C LEU A 10 26.09 -17.20 8.16
N ILE A 11 26.03 -16.71 6.92
CA ILE A 11 25.05 -15.71 6.52
C ILE A 11 23.71 -16.44 6.60
N LEU A 12 23.09 -16.38 7.77
CA LEU A 12 21.68 -16.69 7.93
C LEU A 12 20.93 -15.68 7.06
N VAL A 13 20.63 -16.08 5.83
CA VAL A 13 19.61 -15.45 5.02
C VAL A 13 18.30 -15.67 5.77
N SER A 14 18.02 -14.80 6.73
CA SER A 14 16.69 -14.67 7.31
C SER A 14 15.80 -14.11 6.23
N CYS A 15 15.07 -14.99 5.55
CA CYS A 15 13.94 -14.59 4.73
C CYS A 15 12.87 -14.07 5.70
N GLU A 16 12.81 -12.75 5.91
CA GLU A 16 11.74 -12.13 6.69
C GLU A 16 10.48 -12.17 5.84
N THR A 17 9.61 -13.15 6.09
CA THR A 17 8.28 -13.19 5.48
C THR A 17 7.50 -11.99 6.02
N LYS A 18 7.38 -10.92 5.23
CA LYS A 18 6.58 -9.75 5.60
C LYS A 18 5.14 -10.20 5.83
N LYS A 19 4.61 -9.88 7.01
CA LYS A 19 3.24 -10.26 7.38
C LYS A 19 2.25 -9.46 6.53
N GLU A 20 1.36 -10.15 5.84
CA GLU A 20 0.26 -9.51 5.13
C GLU A 20 -0.74 -8.87 6.12
N ILE A 21 -1.20 -7.68 5.73
CA ILE A 21 -2.21 -6.87 6.41
C ILE A 21 -3.54 -7.19 5.74
N HIS A 22 -4.55 -7.50 6.55
CA HIS A 22 -5.92 -7.75 6.10
C HIS A 22 -6.85 -6.81 6.88
N GLN A 23 -7.36 -5.77 6.24
CA GLN A 23 -8.15 -4.75 6.93
C GLN A 23 -9.17 -4.10 6.00
N VAL A 24 -10.28 -3.62 6.58
CA VAL A 24 -11.16 -2.66 5.92
C VAL A 24 -10.54 -1.26 6.08
N VAL A 25 -10.27 -0.60 4.97
CA VAL A 25 -9.65 0.73 4.94
C VAL A 25 -10.49 1.71 4.12
N GLU A 26 -10.29 3.00 4.38
CA GLU A 26 -10.71 4.04 3.43
C GLU A 26 -9.77 4.01 2.23
N ILE A 27 -10.32 4.17 1.02
CA ILE A 27 -9.59 4.17 -0.24
C ILE A 27 -10.09 5.30 -1.14
N SER A 28 -9.15 6.07 -1.70
CA SER A 28 -9.45 7.26 -2.50
C SER A 28 -8.21 7.80 -3.21
N CYS A 29 -8.33 8.92 -3.93
CA CYS A 29 -7.19 9.65 -4.49
C CYS A 29 -6.33 10.25 -3.37
N GLY A 30 -5.03 9.94 -3.35
CA GLY A 30 -4.11 10.35 -2.30
C GLY A 30 -3.98 11.87 -2.21
N GLN A 31 -3.92 12.55 -3.35
CA GLN A 31 -3.74 13.99 -3.42
C GLN A 31 -5.06 14.74 -3.18
N CYS A 32 -6.15 14.30 -3.80
CA CYS A 32 -7.43 15.01 -3.73
C CYS A 32 -8.16 14.82 -2.39
N GLN A 33 -8.09 13.63 -1.79
CA GLN A 33 -8.93 13.28 -0.64
C GLN A 33 -8.10 13.01 0.64
N PHE A 34 -6.84 12.62 0.50
CA PHE A 34 -5.95 12.33 1.64
C PHE A 34 -4.79 13.32 1.83
N GLU A 35 -4.74 14.40 1.04
CA GLU A 35 -3.78 15.50 1.17
C GLU A 35 -2.30 15.07 1.11
N ILE A 36 -1.98 13.96 0.43
CA ILE A 36 -0.59 13.54 0.24
C ILE A 36 0.09 14.49 -0.76
N ALA A 37 1.14 15.18 -0.32
CA ALA A 37 1.75 16.27 -1.09
C ALA A 37 2.56 15.83 -2.32
N ALA A 38 3.15 14.62 -2.31
CA ALA A 38 4.01 14.14 -3.39
C ALA A 38 4.09 12.60 -3.44
N PRO A 39 4.32 11.99 -4.62
CA PRO A 39 4.31 12.64 -5.94
C PRO A 39 2.93 13.23 -6.28
N MET A 40 2.90 14.20 -7.19
CA MET A 40 1.64 14.77 -7.69
C MET A 40 1.09 13.89 -8.81
N GLY A 41 -0.22 13.63 -8.80
CA GLY A 41 -0.86 12.74 -9.77
C GLY A 41 -2.31 12.43 -9.38
N CYS A 42 -2.89 11.46 -10.09
CA CYS A 42 -4.16 10.83 -9.75
C CYS A 42 -3.87 9.42 -9.21
N ASP A 43 -3.17 9.36 -8.09
CA ASP A 43 -2.72 8.09 -7.53
C ASP A 43 -3.68 7.63 -6.43
N LEU A 44 -4.00 6.35 -6.45
CA LEU A 44 -4.84 5.74 -5.42
C LEU A 44 -4.04 5.63 -4.12
N ALA A 45 -4.73 5.79 -3.00
CA ALA A 45 -4.18 5.65 -1.67
C ALA A 45 -5.20 5.02 -0.74
N ILE A 46 -4.70 4.46 0.37
CA ILE A 46 -5.51 3.94 1.47
C ILE A 46 -5.18 4.67 2.77
N ARG A 47 -6.10 4.71 3.73
CA ARG A 47 -5.79 5.04 5.13
C ARG A 47 -5.69 3.77 5.95
N LEU A 48 -4.47 3.43 6.34
CA LEU A 48 -4.19 2.34 7.26
C LEU A 48 -3.95 2.93 8.65
N ASP A 49 -4.77 2.51 9.63
CA ASP A 49 -4.72 3.01 11.01
C ASP A 49 -4.68 4.56 11.11
N GLY A 50 -5.43 5.23 10.24
CA GLY A 50 -5.53 6.69 10.17
C GLY A 50 -4.37 7.40 9.45
N GLN A 51 -3.39 6.67 8.95
CA GLN A 51 -2.27 7.22 8.16
C GLN A 51 -2.44 6.90 6.67
N PRO A 52 -2.31 7.90 5.77
CA PRO A 52 -2.47 7.66 4.34
C PRO A 52 -1.20 7.09 3.70
N TYR A 53 -1.37 6.11 2.82
CA TYR A 53 -0.30 5.51 2.02
C TYR A 53 -0.76 5.33 0.59
N PHE A 54 0.11 5.64 -0.38
CA PHE A 54 -0.15 5.25 -1.76
C PHE A 54 -0.19 3.72 -1.86
N ILE A 55 -1.06 3.23 -2.75
CA ILE A 55 -1.23 1.82 -3.03
C ILE A 55 -0.61 1.47 -4.37
N ASP A 56 0.13 0.36 -4.41
CA ASP A 56 0.69 -0.24 -5.62
C ASP A 56 -0.07 -1.52 -5.97
N GLY A 57 -0.07 -1.90 -7.24
CA GLY A 57 -0.71 -3.13 -7.75
C GLY A 57 -2.13 -2.93 -8.28
N VAL A 58 -2.73 -1.76 -8.07
CA VAL A 58 -4.00 -1.33 -8.65
C VAL A 58 -3.95 0.13 -9.04
N HIS A 59 -4.71 0.53 -10.05
CA HIS A 59 -4.86 1.89 -10.52
C HIS A 59 -6.23 2.47 -10.16
N ILE A 60 -6.31 3.79 -10.05
CA ILE A 60 -7.54 4.51 -9.68
C ILE A 60 -8.70 4.20 -10.65
N ASP A 61 -8.40 4.08 -11.95
CA ASP A 61 -9.38 3.84 -13.00
C ASP A 61 -9.81 2.37 -13.11
N ASP A 62 -9.16 1.44 -12.39
CA ASP A 62 -9.58 0.03 -12.32
C ASP A 62 -10.96 -0.13 -11.66
N PHE A 63 -11.42 0.92 -10.98
CA PHE A 63 -12.67 0.96 -10.22
C PHE A 63 -13.73 1.90 -10.81
N GLY A 64 -13.52 2.37 -12.06
CA GLY A 64 -14.41 3.28 -12.77
C GLY A 64 -13.78 4.65 -13.04
N ASP A 65 -14.57 5.60 -13.56
CA ASP A 65 -14.09 6.96 -13.83
C ASP A 65 -13.67 7.67 -12.54
N ALA A 66 -12.37 7.91 -12.36
CA ALA A 66 -11.82 8.60 -11.19
C ALA A 66 -12.42 9.98 -10.94
N HIS A 67 -12.99 10.63 -11.96
CA HIS A 67 -13.59 11.96 -11.88
C HIS A 67 -15.11 11.95 -11.80
N ASP A 68 -15.77 10.78 -11.74
CA ASP A 68 -17.20 10.72 -11.51
C ASP A 68 -17.54 11.41 -10.17
N LYS A 69 -18.63 12.17 -10.15
CA LYS A 69 -19.01 13.00 -8.99
C LYS A 69 -19.46 12.18 -7.79
N ASN A 70 -19.96 10.97 -8.02
CA ASN A 70 -20.58 10.13 -6.99
C ASN A 70 -19.71 8.94 -6.62
N THR A 71 -18.92 8.41 -7.56
CA THR A 71 -18.12 7.20 -7.36
C THR A 71 -16.62 7.42 -7.61
N GLY A 72 -16.26 8.50 -8.29
CA GLY A 72 -14.88 8.81 -8.67
C GLY A 72 -14.03 9.16 -7.46
N PHE A 73 -12.88 8.51 -7.34
CA PHE A 73 -11.97 8.65 -6.21
C PHE A 73 -11.35 10.04 -6.05
N CYS A 74 -11.39 10.91 -7.07
CA CYS A 74 -11.01 12.31 -6.88
C CYS A 74 -12.07 13.11 -6.08
N ASN A 75 -13.32 12.63 -6.05
CA ASN A 75 -14.45 13.32 -5.44
C ASN A 75 -14.95 12.66 -4.15
N VAL A 76 -14.78 11.34 -3.99
CA VAL A 76 -15.33 10.59 -2.85
C VAL A 76 -14.31 9.65 -2.21
N ILE A 77 -14.47 9.45 -0.89
CA ILE A 77 -13.77 8.41 -0.13
C ILE A 77 -14.68 7.18 -0.05
N ARG A 78 -14.19 6.02 -0.48
CA ARG A 78 -14.91 4.73 -0.40
C ARG A 78 -14.22 3.81 0.61
N LYS A 79 -14.79 2.61 0.84
CA LYS A 79 -14.19 1.57 1.69
C LYS A 79 -13.87 0.34 0.87
N ALA A 80 -12.73 -0.29 1.17
CA ALA A 80 -12.31 -1.56 0.58
C ALA A 80 -11.79 -2.51 1.66
N ASN A 81 -12.00 -3.81 1.44
CA ASN A 81 -11.15 -4.84 2.04
C ASN A 81 -9.83 -4.86 1.27
N VAL A 82 -8.71 -4.73 1.97
CA VAL A 82 -7.38 -4.81 1.37
C VAL A 82 -6.59 -5.95 1.98
N VAL A 83 -5.84 -6.64 1.13
CA VAL A 83 -4.78 -7.56 1.52
C VAL A 83 -3.49 -7.09 0.88
N GLY A 84 -2.40 -7.03 1.65
CA GLY A 84 -1.11 -6.60 1.11
C GLY A 84 -0.06 -6.35 2.17
N VAL A 85 1.04 -5.72 1.78
CA VAL A 85 2.18 -5.44 2.67
C VAL A 85 2.53 -3.96 2.60
N LEU A 86 2.76 -3.34 3.77
CA LEU A 86 3.35 -2.01 3.84
C LEU A 86 4.88 -2.13 3.75
N GLU A 87 5.46 -1.64 2.66
CA GLU A 87 6.90 -1.70 2.39
C GLU A 87 7.34 -0.40 1.72
N ASP A 88 8.46 0.17 2.19
CA ASP A 88 9.04 1.41 1.64
C ASP A 88 8.06 2.59 1.58
N GLY A 89 7.14 2.66 2.56
CA GLY A 89 6.14 3.73 2.66
C GLY A 89 4.99 3.62 1.67
N ARG A 90 4.85 2.48 0.98
CA ARG A 90 3.75 2.20 0.05
C ARG A 90 3.07 0.89 0.41
N PHE A 91 1.76 0.82 0.22
CA PHE A 91 1.00 -0.40 0.42
C PHE A 91 1.00 -1.20 -0.87
N LYS A 92 1.71 -2.33 -0.91
CA LYS A 92 1.73 -3.23 -2.05
C LYS A 92 0.55 -4.19 -1.95
N ALA A 93 -0.47 -3.97 -2.78
CA ALA A 93 -1.71 -4.73 -2.70
C ALA A 93 -1.56 -6.12 -3.33
N SER A 94 -1.99 -7.13 -2.58
CA SER A 94 -2.31 -8.47 -3.08
C SER A 94 -3.76 -8.51 -3.58
N THR A 95 -4.70 -7.91 -2.83
CA THR A 95 -6.10 -7.75 -3.25
C THR A 95 -6.69 -6.41 -2.77
N VAL A 96 -7.63 -5.88 -3.55
CA VAL A 96 -8.46 -4.72 -3.20
C VAL A 96 -9.89 -5.02 -3.64
N GLU A 97 -10.80 -5.11 -2.68
CA GLU A 97 -12.21 -5.39 -2.94
C GLU A 97 -13.07 -4.28 -2.34
N LEU A 98 -13.75 -3.50 -3.18
CA LEU A 98 -14.65 -2.46 -2.72
C LEU A 98 -15.86 -3.07 -2.02
N ILE A 99 -16.28 -2.44 -0.92
CA ILE A 99 -17.34 -3.00 -0.06
C ILE A 99 -18.75 -2.66 -0.55
N GLU A 100 -18.87 -1.62 -1.40
CA GLU A 100 -20.12 -1.01 -1.90
C GLU A 100 -21.17 -0.67 -0.82
#